data_AF-A0A9Q0R470-F1
#
_entry.id   AF-A0A9Q0R470-F1
#
_cell.length_a   1.000
_cell.length_b   1.000
_cell.length_c   1.000
_cell.angle_alpha   90.00
_cell.angle_beta   90.00
_cell.angle_gamma   90.00
#
_symmetry.space_group_name_H-M   'P 1'
#
loop_
_entity.id
_entity.type
_entity.pdbx_description
1 polymer ?
#
loop_
_entity_poly.entity_id
_entity_poly.type
_entity_poly.pdbx_seq_one_letter_code
_entity_poly.pdbx_strand_id
1 'polypeptide(L)'
;MGITAEDVSQRLKEVMKGLRSEFGGPEFEPHITVVGAIRLNKADALQKFKSACEGLKSYTARVNSVATGTFFYQCVFLLLHNTPEVMSTSEHCNAHFGSKNSTPYMPHLSLLYEDLTEEEKKKAQEKAKLLDESISSLTFQVSRIALYNTDTEDKSLKSWEKVAECNLD
;
A
#
# COMPACT_ATOMS: atom_id res chain seq x y z
N MET A 1 -6.29 1.51 4.12
CA MET A 1 -4.89 1.68 3.67
C MET A 1 -4.08 2.33 4.78
N GLY A 2 -2.91 1.80 5.13
CA GLY A 2 -1.96 2.43 6.04
C GLY A 2 -1.16 3.52 5.32
N ILE A 3 -1.01 4.67 5.97
CA ILE A 3 -0.38 5.87 5.43
C ILE A 3 0.96 6.08 6.14
N THR A 4 2.00 6.37 5.36
CA THR A 4 3.35 6.61 5.89
C THR A 4 3.46 8.00 6.53
N ALA A 5 4.50 8.20 7.34
CA ALA A 5 4.91 9.54 7.76
C ALA A 5 5.27 10.43 6.54
N GLU A 6 5.18 11.75 6.69
CA GLU A 6 5.29 12.69 5.57
C GLU A 6 6.68 12.67 4.91
N ASP A 7 7.74 12.61 5.71
CA ASP A 7 9.13 12.50 5.25
C ASP A 7 9.36 11.23 4.45
N VAL A 8 8.80 10.11 4.92
CA VAL A 8 8.85 8.81 4.23
C VAL A 8 8.00 8.85 2.96
N SER A 9 6.82 9.47 3.02
CA SER A 9 5.94 9.64 1.86
C SER A 9 6.64 10.42 0.75
N GLN A 10 7.28 11.55 1.09
CA GLN A 10 8.01 12.38 0.14
C GLN A 10 9.18 11.62 -0.50
N ARG A 11 9.97 10.91 0.32
CA ARG A 11 11.06 10.05 -0.16
C ARG A 11 10.56 8.97 -1.12
N LEU A 12 9.46 8.30 -0.79
CA LEU A 12 8.86 7.28 -1.66
C LEU A 12 8.31 7.88 -2.96
N LYS A 13 7.67 9.06 -2.89
CA LYS A 13 7.16 9.77 -4.07
C LYS A 13 8.26 10.11 -5.08
N GLU A 14 9.47 10.41 -4.62
CA GLU A 14 10.61 10.66 -5.52
C GLU A 14 10.99 9.40 -6.31
N VAL A 15 11.06 8.25 -5.63
CA VAL A 15 11.32 6.96 -6.29
C VAL A 15 10.19 6.58 -7.23
N MET A 16 8.93 6.72 -6.79
CA MET A 16 7.74 6.45 -7.60
C MET A 16 7.72 7.34 -8.85
N LYS A 17 8.01 8.64 -8.72
CA LYS A 17 8.10 9.56 -9.86
C LYS A 17 9.21 9.15 -10.83
N GLY A 18 10.38 8.75 -10.31
CA GLY A 18 11.51 8.29 -11.13
C GLY A 18 11.15 7.03 -11.93
N LEU A 19 10.47 6.08 -11.31
CA LEU A 19 9.97 4.88 -12.00
C LEU A 19 8.93 5.24 -13.06
N ARG A 20 7.92 6.05 -12.71
CA ARG A 20 6.87 6.41 -13.67
C ARG A 20 7.38 7.18 -14.88
N SER A 21 8.41 8.00 -14.69
CA SER A 21 9.02 8.76 -15.78
C SER A 21 9.69 7.88 -16.84
N GLU A 22 10.11 6.67 -16.46
CA GLU A 22 10.80 5.72 -17.35
C GLU A 22 9.87 4.60 -17.84
N PHE A 23 8.98 4.11 -16.97
CA PHE A 23 8.15 2.92 -17.23
C PHE A 23 6.66 3.20 -17.40
N GLY A 24 6.19 4.44 -17.21
CA GLY A 24 4.77 4.78 -17.31
C GLY A 24 3.98 4.57 -16.02
N GLY A 25 2.69 4.26 -16.12
CA GLY A 25 1.81 4.08 -14.97
C GLY A 25 1.21 5.36 -14.35
N PRO A 26 0.08 5.21 -13.63
CA PRO A 26 -0.60 6.32 -12.96
C PRO A 26 0.13 6.78 -11.69
N GLU A 27 -0.08 8.04 -11.33
CA GLU A 27 0.36 8.57 -10.03
C GLU A 27 -0.61 8.18 -8.90
N PHE A 28 -0.07 7.85 -7.73
CA PHE A 28 -0.82 7.54 -6.52
C PHE A 28 -0.01 7.86 -5.27
N GLU A 29 -0.70 7.95 -4.13
CA GLU A 29 -0.08 8.17 -2.81
C GLU A 29 0.54 6.87 -2.29
N PRO A 30 1.75 6.89 -1.69
CA PRO A 30 2.36 5.70 -1.11
C PRO A 30 1.52 5.17 0.05
N HIS A 31 1.13 3.91 -0.01
CA HIS A 31 0.26 3.29 0.99
C HIS A 31 0.48 1.79 1.12
N ILE A 32 0.03 1.24 2.25
CA ILE A 32 -0.04 -0.20 2.50
C ILE A 32 -1.52 -0.62 2.50
N THR A 33 -1.90 -1.58 1.66
CA THR A 33 -3.27 -2.11 1.69
C THR A 33 -3.43 -3.00 2.91
N VAL A 34 -4.24 -2.58 3.89
CA VAL A 34 -4.50 -3.34 5.13
C VAL A 34 -5.68 -4.30 4.96
N VAL A 35 -6.70 -3.90 4.20
CA VAL A 35 -7.87 -4.71 3.84
C VAL A 35 -8.02 -4.62 2.33
N GLY A 36 -8.22 -5.76 1.67
CA GLY A 36 -8.46 -5.80 0.23
C GLY A 36 -9.77 -5.11 -0.16
N ALA A 37 -9.95 -4.85 -1.46
CA ALA A 37 -11.18 -4.24 -1.96
C ALA A 37 -12.41 -5.10 -1.63
N ILE A 38 -13.43 -4.48 -1.05
CA ILE A 38 -14.71 -5.12 -0.74
C ILE A 38 -15.87 -4.20 -1.11
N ARG A 39 -17.01 -4.79 -1.45
CA ARG A 39 -18.23 -4.05 -1.81
C ARG A 39 -19.06 -3.77 -0.57
N LEU A 40 -19.18 -2.50 -0.22
CA LEU A 40 -20.03 -2.00 0.87
C LEU A 40 -20.72 -0.72 0.39
N ASN A 41 -21.87 -0.39 0.99
CA ASN A 41 -22.37 0.98 0.87
C ASN A 41 -21.52 1.92 1.74
N LYS A 42 -21.57 3.22 1.43
CA LYS A 42 -20.72 4.23 2.09
C LYS A 42 -20.94 4.32 3.61
N ALA A 43 -22.18 4.20 4.08
CA ALA A 43 -22.51 4.31 5.50
C ALA A 43 -21.91 3.15 6.30
N ASP A 44 -22.08 1.92 5.81
CA ASP A 44 -21.52 0.72 6.44
C ASP A 44 -19.99 0.74 6.44
N ALA A 45 -19.38 1.18 5.33
CA ALA A 45 -17.93 1.31 5.22
C ALA A 45 -17.36 2.30 6.25
N LEU A 46 -18.02 3.46 6.42
CA LEU A 46 -17.64 4.47 7.42
C LEU A 46 -17.79 3.96 8.85
N GLN A 47 -18.90 3.28 9.16
CA GLN A 47 -19.13 2.72 10.48
C GLN A 47 -18.08 1.65 10.82
N LYS A 48 -17.83 0.72 9.90
CA LYS A 48 -16.81 -0.34 10.05
C LYS A 48 -15.41 0.25 10.16
N PHE A 49 -15.09 1.28 9.37
CA PHE A 49 -13.81 1.98 9.45
C PHE A 49 -13.62 2.63 10.83
N LYS A 50 -14.63 3.34 11.34
CA LYS A 50 -14.57 3.94 12.67
C LYS A 50 -14.32 2.89 13.75
N SER A 51 -15.06 1.79 13.74
CA SER A 51 -14.86 0.70 14.70
C SER A 51 -13.49 0.02 14.53
N ALA A 52 -12.98 -0.09 13.30
CA ALA A 52 -11.65 -0.65 13.07
C ALA A 52 -10.53 0.26 13.60
N CYS A 53 -10.69 1.59 13.52
CA CYS A 53 -9.73 2.54 14.08
C CYS A 53 -9.63 2.43 15.60
N GLU A 54 -10.72 2.06 16.29
CA GLU A 54 -10.72 1.86 17.73
C GLU A 54 -9.80 0.69 18.13
N GLY A 55 -8.79 0.97 18.94
CA GLY A 55 -7.85 -0.04 19.46
C GLY A 55 -6.66 -0.35 18.54
N LEU A 56 -6.53 0.33 17.39
CA LEU A 56 -5.33 0.25 16.57
C LEU A 56 -4.25 1.19 17.08
N LYS A 57 -3.05 0.63 17.26
CA LYS A 57 -1.85 1.38 17.62
C LYS A 57 -1.00 1.64 16.39
N SER A 58 -0.27 2.74 16.43
CA SER A 58 0.81 3.01 15.49
C SER A 58 1.80 1.84 15.49
N TYR A 59 2.23 1.42 14.31
CA TYR A 59 3.14 0.28 14.16
C TYR A 59 4.31 0.61 13.25
N THR A 60 5.37 -0.19 13.34
CA THR A 60 6.54 -0.04 12.49
C THR A 60 6.49 -1.02 11.34
N ALA A 61 6.60 -0.52 10.11
CA ALA A 61 6.83 -1.33 8.93
C ALA A 61 8.32 -1.31 8.59
N ARG A 62 8.83 -2.47 8.18
CA ARG A 62 10.22 -2.64 7.72
C ARG A 62 10.20 -3.23 6.33
N VAL A 63 10.91 -2.58 5.42
CA VAL A 63 11.13 -3.12 4.08
C VAL A 63 12.06 -4.33 4.20
N ASN A 64 11.66 -5.41 3.54
CA ASN A 64 12.48 -6.60 3.34
C ASN A 64 13.27 -6.48 2.04
N SER A 65 12.58 -6.14 0.95
CA SER A 65 13.18 -6.05 -0.39
C SER A 65 12.28 -5.27 -1.34
N VAL A 66 12.87 -4.78 -2.44
CA VAL A 66 12.10 -4.41 -3.64
C VAL A 66 11.78 -5.70 -4.41
N ALA A 67 10.51 -5.94 -4.69
CA ALA A 67 10.02 -7.13 -5.38
C ALA A 67 9.09 -6.77 -6.54
N THR A 68 8.77 -7.77 -7.36
CA THR A 68 7.84 -7.66 -8.49
C THR A 68 6.77 -8.74 -8.40
N GLY A 69 5.65 -8.50 -9.07
CA GLY A 69 4.52 -9.42 -9.13
C GLY A 69 3.97 -9.55 -10.54
N THR A 70 2.80 -10.16 -10.67
CA THR A 70 2.30 -10.67 -11.96
C THR A 70 1.16 -9.86 -12.56
N PHE A 71 0.64 -8.84 -11.87
CA PHE A 71 -0.47 -8.02 -12.36
C PHE A 71 -0.28 -6.54 -12.04
N PHE A 72 -1.06 -5.70 -12.72
CA PHE A 72 -1.00 -4.23 -12.67
C PHE A 72 -0.73 -3.63 -11.27
N TYR A 73 -1.52 -3.97 -10.25
CA TYR A 73 -1.37 -3.38 -8.90
C TYR A 73 -0.20 -3.97 -8.07
N GLN A 74 0.50 -4.97 -8.61
CA GLN A 74 1.68 -5.58 -8.02
C GLN A 74 2.82 -5.64 -9.05
N CYS A 75 3.06 -4.53 -9.75
CA CYS A 75 4.15 -4.46 -10.72
C CYS A 75 5.53 -4.36 -10.04
N VAL A 76 5.82 -3.25 -9.36
CA VAL A 76 7.00 -3.09 -8.49
C VAL A 76 6.56 -2.57 -7.13
N PHE A 77 7.02 -3.20 -6.06
CA PHE A 77 6.62 -2.86 -4.70
C PHE A 77 7.72 -3.15 -3.69
N LEU A 78 7.64 -2.49 -2.54
CA LEU A 78 8.39 -2.82 -1.34
C LEU A 78 7.66 -3.94 -0.61
N LEU A 79 8.28 -5.12 -0.56
CA LEU A 79 7.80 -6.21 0.27
C LEU A 79 8.17 -5.89 1.72
N LEU A 80 7.20 -5.98 2.63
CA LEU A 80 7.39 -5.68 4.04
C LEU A 80 7.59 -6.95 4.86
N HIS A 81 8.27 -6.84 5.99
CA HIS A 81 8.36 -7.94 6.94
C HIS A 81 6.98 -8.23 7.58
N ASN A 82 6.66 -9.53 7.69
CA ASN A 82 5.48 -10.06 8.39
C ASN A 82 5.64 -9.99 9.92
N THR A 83 5.93 -8.82 10.45
CA THR A 83 5.99 -8.60 11.90
C THR A 83 4.61 -8.79 12.53
N PRO A 84 4.51 -9.22 13.80
CA PRO A 84 3.22 -9.41 14.47
C PRO A 84 2.31 -8.18 14.39
N GLU A 85 2.86 -6.97 14.49
CA GLU A 85 2.10 -5.73 14.45
C GLU A 85 1.50 -5.45 13.06
N VAL A 86 2.26 -5.70 12.00
CA VAL A 86 1.78 -5.54 10.61
C VAL A 86 0.68 -6.56 10.29
N MET A 87 0.87 -7.81 10.72
CA MET A 87 -0.09 -8.88 10.45
C MET A 87 -1.37 -8.71 11.27
N SER A 88 -1.27 -8.39 12.56
CA SER A 88 -2.42 -8.20 13.44
C SER A 88 -3.26 -6.98 13.05
N THR A 89 -2.64 -5.91 12.55
CA THR A 89 -3.37 -4.75 12.01
C THR A 89 -4.29 -5.16 10.85
N SER A 90 -3.78 -5.98 9.93
CA SER A 90 -4.59 -6.51 8.82
C SER A 90 -5.69 -7.44 9.32
N GLU A 91 -5.38 -8.37 10.22
CA GLU A 91 -6.36 -9.29 10.79
C GLU A 91 -7.50 -8.55 11.52
N HIS A 92 -7.14 -7.58 12.38
CA HIS A 92 -8.08 -6.72 13.10
C HIS A 92 -9.00 -5.98 12.13
N CYS A 93 -8.44 -5.29 11.14
CA CYS A 93 -9.25 -4.57 10.16
C CYS A 93 -10.13 -5.54 9.34
N ASN A 94 -9.62 -6.68 8.89
CA ASN A 94 -10.41 -7.66 8.15
C ASN A 94 -11.60 -8.16 8.98
N ALA A 95 -11.42 -8.40 10.28
CA ALA A 95 -12.50 -8.80 11.19
C ALA A 95 -13.62 -7.74 11.27
N HIS A 96 -13.28 -6.47 11.42
CA HIS A 96 -14.27 -5.38 11.44
C HIS A 96 -14.99 -5.20 10.11
N PHE A 97 -14.25 -5.27 9.00
CA PHE A 97 -14.82 -5.14 7.68
C PHE A 97 -15.62 -6.39 7.26
N GLY A 98 -15.44 -7.53 7.94
CA GLY A 98 -16.06 -8.81 7.58
C GLY A 98 -15.44 -9.42 6.31
N SER A 99 -14.21 -9.01 5.99
CA SER A 99 -13.47 -9.46 4.83
C SER A 99 -12.84 -10.82 5.13
N LYS A 100 -13.04 -11.79 4.22
CA LYS A 100 -12.36 -13.08 4.26
C LYS A 100 -11.35 -13.09 3.12
N ASN A 101 -10.07 -13.04 3.46
CA ASN A 101 -9.02 -13.13 2.45
C ASN A 101 -9.00 -14.55 1.87
N SER A 102 -9.12 -14.67 0.55
CA SER A 102 -8.95 -15.95 -0.16
C SER A 102 -7.49 -16.38 -0.25
N THR A 103 -6.55 -15.45 0.01
CA THR A 103 -5.11 -15.66 -0.01
C THR A 103 -4.46 -15.15 1.27
N PRO A 104 -3.30 -15.69 1.67
CA PRO A 104 -2.52 -15.12 2.77
C PRO A 104 -2.23 -13.63 2.55
N TYR A 105 -2.27 -12.85 3.62
CA TYR A 105 -1.93 -11.44 3.57
C TYR A 105 -0.43 -11.28 3.28
N MET A 106 -0.11 -10.50 2.24
CA MET A 106 1.25 -10.15 1.86
C MET A 106 1.40 -8.62 2.01
N PRO A 107 1.97 -8.11 3.11
CA PRO A 107 2.11 -6.68 3.31
C PRO A 107 3.13 -6.10 2.32
N HIS A 108 2.70 -5.11 1.55
CA HIS A 108 3.54 -4.43 0.58
C HIS A 108 3.13 -2.97 0.43
N LEU A 109 4.08 -2.15 -0.05
CA LEU A 109 3.86 -0.77 -0.49
C LEU A 109 4.24 -0.67 -1.96
N SER A 110 3.27 -0.39 -2.82
CA SER A 110 3.53 -0.34 -4.26
C SER A 110 4.30 0.91 -4.67
N LEU A 111 5.26 0.74 -5.58
CA LEU A 111 6.07 1.82 -6.15
C LEU A 111 5.64 2.17 -7.57
N LEU A 112 5.13 1.18 -8.31
CA LEU A 112 4.67 1.33 -9.68
C LEU A 112 3.46 0.41 -9.93
N TYR A 113 2.47 0.94 -10.64
CA TYR A 113 1.41 0.15 -11.26
C TYR A 113 1.55 0.25 -12.78
N GLU A 114 1.81 -0.88 -13.44
CA GLU A 114 1.91 -0.95 -14.89
C GLU A 114 1.92 -2.41 -15.34
N ASP A 115 1.41 -2.69 -16.54
CA ASP A 115 1.51 -4.02 -17.17
C ASP A 115 2.83 -4.14 -17.94
N LEU A 116 3.92 -4.35 -17.20
CA LEU A 116 5.25 -4.53 -17.76
C LEU A 116 5.54 -6.00 -18.14
N THR A 117 6.42 -6.20 -19.12
CA THR A 117 7.08 -7.49 -19.38
C THR A 117 7.99 -7.89 -18.22
N GLU A 118 8.39 -9.16 -18.11
CA GLU A 118 9.30 -9.62 -17.05
C GLU A 118 10.68 -8.93 -17.16
N GLU A 119 11.15 -8.68 -18.38
CA GLU A 119 12.39 -7.94 -18.64
C GLU A 119 12.30 -6.48 -18.16
N GLU A 120 11.18 -5.80 -18.42
CA GLU A 120 10.93 -4.44 -17.96
C GLU A 120 10.77 -4.37 -16.44
N LYS A 121 10.07 -5.34 -15.83
CA LYS A 121 9.94 -5.45 -14.37
C LYS A 121 11.30 -5.56 -13.70
N LYS A 122 12.21 -6.37 -14.25
CA LYS A 122 13.58 -6.49 -13.73
C LYS A 122 14.33 -5.16 -13.78
N LYS A 123 14.23 -4.43 -14.90
CA LYS A 123 14.82 -3.09 -15.05
C LYS A 123 14.21 -2.08 -14.07
N ALA A 124 12.90 -2.10 -13.90
CA ALA A 124 12.20 -1.21 -12.97
C ALA A 124 12.58 -1.51 -11.50
N GLN A 125 12.72 -2.80 -11.14
CA GLN A 125 13.20 -3.21 -9.83
C GLN A 125 14.64 -2.73 -9.56
N GLU A 126 15.54 -2.88 -10.54
CA GLU A 126 16.92 -2.37 -10.45
C GLU A 126 16.94 -0.84 -10.36
N LYS A 127 16.12 -0.15 -11.17
CA LYS A 127 15.99 1.31 -11.15
C LYS A 127 15.53 1.82 -9.78
N ALA A 128 14.55 1.17 -9.15
CA ALA A 128 14.08 1.55 -7.82
C ALA A 128 15.21 1.56 -6.78
N LYS A 129 16.09 0.54 -6.84
CA LYS A 129 17.28 0.44 -5.96
C LYS A 129 18.35 1.48 -6.28
N LEU A 130 18.46 1.92 -7.54
CA LEU A 130 19.39 3.00 -7.93
C LEU A 130 18.89 4.38 -7.53
N LEU A 131 17.57 4.60 -7.58
CA LEU A 131 16.95 5.87 -7.15
C LEU A 131 17.07 6.07 -5.63
N ASP A 132 17.09 4.98 -4.87
CA ASP A 132 17.34 4.99 -3.44
C ASP A 132 18.01 3.68 -2.99
N GLU A 133 19.32 3.73 -2.81
CA GLU A 133 20.16 2.58 -2.46
C GLU A 133 19.79 1.97 -1.10
N SER A 134 19.20 2.77 -0.20
CA SER A 134 18.81 2.34 1.15
C SER A 134 17.32 2.01 1.28
N ILE A 135 16.56 2.02 0.18
CA ILE A 135 15.12 1.74 0.21
C ILE A 135 14.81 0.34 0.75
N SER A 136 15.71 -0.62 0.52
CA SER A 136 15.54 -2.01 0.96
C SER A 136 15.74 -2.22 2.46
N SER A 137 16.33 -1.25 3.17
CA SER A 137 16.49 -1.26 4.63
C SER A 137 15.60 -0.23 5.33
N LEU A 138 14.72 0.44 4.57
CA LEU A 138 13.85 1.48 5.08
C LEU A 138 12.93 0.91 6.18
N THR A 139 12.88 1.63 7.29
CA THR A 139 11.98 1.37 8.42
C THR A 139 11.20 2.63 8.69
N PHE A 140 9.88 2.53 8.82
CA PHE A 140 9.01 3.68 9.03
C PHE A 140 7.81 3.35 9.90
N GLN A 141 7.28 4.38 10.55
CA GLN A 141 6.05 4.27 11.31
C GLN A 141 4.82 4.44 10.40
N VAL A 142 3.79 3.64 10.64
CA VAL A 142 2.44 3.86 10.16
C VAL A 142 1.62 4.30 11.36
N SER A 143 1.25 5.58 11.38
CA SER A 143 0.47 6.20 12.45
C SER A 143 -0.92 6.63 11.99
N ARG A 144 -1.27 6.35 10.74
CA ARG A 144 -2.55 6.73 10.15
C ARG A 144 -3.05 5.62 9.24
N ILE A 145 -4.36 5.42 9.25
CA ILE A 145 -5.05 4.61 8.24
C ILE A 145 -6.15 5.43 7.58
N ALA A 146 -6.44 5.11 6.34
CA ALA A 146 -7.44 5.77 5.53
C ALA A 146 -8.37 4.76 4.84
N LEU A 147 -9.65 5.13 4.74
CA LEU A 147 -10.66 4.46 3.94
C LEU A 147 -10.67 5.10 2.56
N TYR A 148 -10.57 4.27 1.53
CA TYR A 148 -10.68 4.70 0.13
C TYR A 148 -11.88 4.03 -0.54
N ASN A 149 -12.57 4.78 -1.39
CA ASN A 149 -13.42 4.24 -2.42
C ASN A 149 -12.54 3.99 -3.64
N THR A 150 -12.41 2.74 -4.07
CA THR A 150 -11.52 2.34 -5.15
C THR A 150 -12.29 1.50 -6.16
N ASP A 151 -12.21 1.88 -7.44
CA ASP A 151 -12.56 0.99 -8.53
C ASP A 151 -11.30 0.23 -8.97
N THR A 152 -11.28 -1.09 -8.76
CA THR A 152 -10.13 -1.93 -9.13
C THR A 152 -10.06 -2.21 -10.63
N GLU A 153 -11.09 -1.86 -11.41
CA GLU A 153 -11.06 -1.93 -12.87
C GLU A 153 -10.47 -0.64 -13.48
N ASP A 154 -10.52 0.48 -12.75
CA ASP A 154 -9.95 1.76 -13.18
C ASP A 154 -8.42 1.80 -12.98
N LYS A 155 -7.70 1.36 -14.00
CA LYS A 155 -6.22 1.46 -14.04
C LYS A 155 -5.69 2.90 -14.11
N SER A 156 -6.53 3.91 -14.37
CA SER A 156 -6.10 5.32 -14.32
C SER A 156 -6.03 5.87 -12.90
N LEU A 157 -6.66 5.18 -11.95
CA LEU A 157 -6.84 5.57 -10.54
C LEU A 157 -7.62 6.88 -10.32
N LYS A 158 -8.20 7.49 -11.36
CA LYS A 158 -8.91 8.77 -11.25
C LYS A 158 -10.20 8.67 -10.45
N SER A 159 -10.78 7.48 -10.37
CA SER A 159 -11.96 7.19 -9.54
C SER A 159 -11.62 6.97 -8.06
N TRP A 160 -10.35 6.85 -7.70
CA TRP A 160 -9.95 6.55 -6.33
C TRP A 160 -10.08 7.79 -5.45
N GLU A 161 -10.87 7.68 -4.39
CA GLU A 161 -11.18 8.79 -3.50
C GLU A 161 -10.96 8.40 -2.04
N LYS A 162 -10.21 9.22 -1.30
CA LYS A 162 -10.10 9.07 0.15
C LYS A 162 -11.41 9.52 0.81
N VAL A 163 -12.08 8.61 1.49
CA VAL A 163 -13.38 8.83 2.13
C VAL A 163 -13.22 9.27 3.58
N ALA A 164 -12.26 8.69 4.30
CA ALA A 164 -11.99 9.01 5.70
C ALA A 164 -10.54 8.66 6.06
N GLU A 165 -10.05 9.24 7.15
CA GLU A 165 -8.72 8.98 7.72
C GLU A 165 -8.81 9.02 9.24
N CYS A 166 -8.00 8.21 9.93
CA CYS A 166 -7.87 8.25 11.38
C CYS A 166 -6.39 8.12 11.77
N ASN A 167 -6.01 8.85 12.83
CA ASN A 167 -4.74 8.65 13.51
C ASN A 167 -4.85 7.41 14.39
N LEU A 168 -3.75 6.66 14.48
CA LEU A 168 -3.58 5.54 15.37
C LEU A 168 -2.94 6.00 16.68
N ASP A 169 -3.25 5.33 17.77
CA ASP A 169 -2.73 5.64 19.11
C ASP A 169 -1.23 5.33 19.28
#